data_AF-A0A7C6ZZD7-F1
#
_entry.id   AF-A0A7C6ZZD7-F1
#
_cell.length_a   1.000
_cell.length_b   1.000
_cell.length_c   1.000
_cell.angle_alpha   90.00
_cell.angle_beta   90.00
_cell.angle_gamma   90.00
#
_symmetry.space_group_name_H-M   'P 1'
#
loop_
_entity.id
_entity.type
_entity.pdbx_description
1 polymer ?
#
loop_
_entity_poly.entity_id
_entity_poly.type
_entity_poly.pdbx_seq_one_letter_code
_entity_poly.pdbx_strand_id
1 'polypeptide(L)' 'MNITFEHLKQELKEKNINLSYQRLKVLEYLYNNRCHPTVDQIYTSLHGELPTLSKTTVYNTLRVLAESGLVRVITI' A
#
# COMPACT_ATOMS: atom_id res chain seq x y z
N MET A 1 13.75 4.15 10.46
CA MET A 1 14.27 4.12 9.09
C MET A 1 13.34 5.02 8.30
N ASN A 2 13.78 6.23 7.94
CA ASN A 2 12.97 7.14 7.14
C ASN A 2 13.08 6.67 5.70
N ILE A 3 12.02 6.06 5.18
CA ILE A 3 11.97 5.56 3.82
C ILE A 3 11.60 6.73 2.94
N THR A 4 12.49 7.08 2.03
CA THR A 4 12.23 8.11 1.04
C THR A 4 11.23 7.59 0.02
N PHE A 5 10.32 8.45 -0.43
CA PHE A 5 9.32 8.16 -1.47
C PHE A 5 9.96 7.54 -2.73
N GLU A 6 11.20 7.93 -3.03
CA GLU A 6 12.02 7.39 -4.13
C GLU A 6 12.33 5.90 -3.96
N HIS A 7 12.61 5.45 -2.73
CA HIS A 7 12.87 4.04 -2.45
C HIS A 7 11.61 3.19 -2.68
N LEU A 8 10.44 3.68 -2.25
CA LEU A 8 9.16 3.02 -2.50
C LEU A 8 8.85 2.93 -4.00
N LYS A 9 9.16 3.98 -4.77
CA LYS A 9 9.02 3.94 -6.23
C LYS A 9 9.95 2.90 -6.86
N GLN A 10 11.18 2.82 -6.38
CA GLN A 10 12.15 1.85 -6.89
C GLN A 10 11.71 0.42 -6.61
N GLU A 11 11.26 0.12 -5.39
CA GLU A 11 10.70 -1.18 -5.01
C GLU A 11 9.53 -1.59 -5.93
N LEU A 12 8.58 -0.69 -6.17
CA LEU A 12 7.47 -0.95 -7.10
C LEU A 12 7.97 -1.21 -8.53
N LYS A 13 8.98 -0.46 -8.98
CA LYS A 13 9.57 -0.60 -10.32
C LYS A 13 10.33 -1.91 -10.48
N GLU A 14 11.14 -2.30 -9.49
CA GLU A 14 11.86 -3.58 -9.46
C GLU A 14 10.89 -4.76 -9.49
N LYS A 15 9.75 -4.61 -8.81
CA LYS A 15 8.67 -5.60 -8.80
C LYS A 15 7.74 -5.53 -10.02
N ASN A 16 8.02 -4.70 -11.04
CA ASN A 16 7.18 -4.49 -12.22
C ASN A 16 5.71 -4.13 -11.90
N ILE A 17 5.47 -3.45 -10.77
CA ILE A 17 4.15 -2.98 -10.40
C ILE A 17 3.92 -1.61 -11.03
N ASN A 18 2.77 -1.41 -11.67
CA ASN A 18 2.39 -0.10 -12.18
C ASN A 18 2.39 0.95 -11.05
N LEU A 19 3.30 1.91 -11.18
CA LEU A 19 3.43 3.11 -10.37
C LEU A 19 2.13 3.93 -10.45
N SER A 20 1.20 3.63 -9.55
CA SER A 20 -0.01 4.41 -9.33
C SER A 20 0.10 5.14 -8.01
N TYR A 21 -0.38 6.38 -7.96
CA TYR A 21 -0.36 7.20 -6.76
C TYR A 21 -1.05 6.51 -5.57
N GLN A 22 -2.17 5.81 -5.82
CA GLN A 22 -2.88 5.03 -4.82
C GLN A 22 -2.02 3.91 -4.23
N ARG A 23 -1.29 3.16 -5.07
CA ARG A 23 -0.44 2.05 -4.61
C ARG A 23 0.73 2.53 -3.77
N LEU A 24 1.33 3.62 -4.21
CA LEU A 24 2.46 4.24 -3.53
C LEU A 24 2.03 4.75 -2.14
N LYS A 25 0.86 5.38 -2.04
CA LYS A 25 0.27 5.82 -0.76
C LYS A 25 -0.07 4.67 0.17
N VAL A 26 -0.64 3.58 -0.34
CA VAL A 26 -0.87 2.36 0.46
C VAL A 26 0.44 1.79 0.99
N LEU A 27 1.48 1.70 0.15
CA LEU A 27 2.78 1.20 0.56
C LEU A 27 3.47 2.11 1.59
N GLU A 28 3.40 3.43 1.39
CA GLU A 28 3.88 4.45 2.34
C GLU A 28 3.18 4.32 3.69
N TYR A 29 1.86 4.15 3.69
CA TYR A 29 1.08 3.95 4.90
C TYR A 29 1.50 2.68 5.65
N LEU A 30 1.67 1.57 4.93
CA LEU A 30 2.10 0.29 5.50
C LEU A 30 3.53 0.34 6.04
N TYR A 31 4.42 1.12 5.43
CA TYR A 31 5.79 1.25 5.93
C TYR A 31 5.86 2.15 7.17
N ASN A 32 5.08 3.24 7.20
CA ASN A 32 5.02 4.12 8.37
C ASN A 32 4.30 3.46 9.56
N ASN A 33 3.31 2.60 9.31
CA ASN A 33 2.64 1.84 10.37
C ASN A 33 3.40 0.57 10.72
N ARG A 34 3.94 0.52 11.96
CA ARG A 34 4.57 -0.69 12.53
C ARG A 34 3.57 -1.79 12.94
N CYS A 35 2.26 -1.54 12.77
CA CYS A 35 1.21 -2.50 13.07
C CYS A 35 0.76 -3.24 11.81
N HIS A 36 -0.06 -4.29 11.97
CA HIS A 36 -0.77 -4.94 10.87
C HIS A 36 -2.19 -4.35 10.74
N PRO A 37 -2.37 -3.22 10.02
CA PRO A 37 -3.67 -2.59 9.89
C PRO A 37 -4.61 -3.46 9.05
N THR A 38 -5.90 -3.34 9.34
CA THR A 38 -6.94 -3.95 8.51
C THR A 38 -7.21 -3.09 7.28
N VAL A 39 -7.84 -3.69 6.26
CA VAL A 39 -8.23 -2.97 5.03
C VAL A 39 -9.09 -1.74 5.33
N ASP A 40 -9.98 -1.85 6.33
CA ASP A 40 -10.85 -0.75 6.73
C ASP A 40 -10.07 0.41 7.35
N GLN A 41 -9.03 0.13 8.13
CA GLN A 41 -8.14 1.17 8.67
C GLN A 41 -7.33 1.85 7.58
N ILE A 42 -6.73 1.07 6.66
CA ILE A 42 -5.99 1.62 5.51
C ILE A 42 -6.90 2.51 4.68
N TYR A 43 -8.11 2.03 4.37
CA TYR A 43 -9.11 2.80 3.63
C TYR A 43 -9.46 4.09 4.36
N THR A 44 -9.81 4.03 5.64
CA THR A 44 -10.24 5.21 6.41
C THR A 44 -9.12 6.24 6.53
N SER A 45 -7.87 5.80 6.78
CA SER A 45 -6.72 6.70 6.84
C SER A 45 -6.41 7.35 5.49
N LEU A 46 -6.49 6.59 4.39
CA LEU A 46 -6.17 7.10 3.06
C LEU A 46 -7.32 7.86 2.42
N HIS A 47 -8.58 7.58 2.77
CA HIS A 47 -9.76 8.24 2.19
C HIS A 47 -9.77 9.75 2.45
N GLY A 48 -9.16 10.20 3.55
CA GLY A 48 -8.97 11.63 3.84
C GLY A 48 -8.08 12.34 2.80
N GLU A 49 -7.04 11.68 2.30
CA GLU A 49 -6.16 12.21 1.24
C GLU A 49 -6.64 11.84 -0.18
N LEU A 50 -7.30 10.69 -0.32
CA LEU A 50 -7.68 10.06 -1.58
C LEU A 50 -9.19 9.73 -1.57
N PRO A 51 -10.07 10.71 -1.80
CA PRO A 51 -11.51 10.47 -1.84
C PRO A 51 -11.96 9.57 -3.02
N THR A 52 -11.11 9.40 -4.03
CA THR A 52 -11.35 8.48 -5.16
C THR A 52 -10.99 7.02 -4.85
N LEU A 53 -10.36 6.76 -3.70
CA LEU A 53 -10.02 5.41 -3.27
C LEU A 53 -11.28 4.69 -2.80
N SER A 54 -11.50 3.47 -3.27
CA SER A 54 -12.55 2.57 -2.76
C SER A 54 -11.93 1.41 -1.99
N LYS A 55 -12.71 0.77 -1.10
CA LYS A 55 -12.25 -0.44 -0.38
C LYS A 55 -11.75 -1.53 -1.34
N THR A 56 -12.44 -1.73 -2.47
CA THR A 56 -12.03 -2.66 -3.54
C THR A 56 -10.65 -2.31 -4.10
N THR A 57 -10.35 -1.02 -4.28
CA THR A 57 -9.04 -0.56 -4.75
C THR A 57 -7.94 -0.87 -3.74
N VAL A 58 -8.24 -0.76 -2.44
CA VAL A 58 -7.31 -1.15 -1.37
C VAL A 58 -7.07 -2.65 -1.40
N TYR A 59 -8.11 -3.47 -1.49
CA TYR A 59 -7.99 -4.92 -1.63
C TYR A 59 -7.14 -5.33 -2.84
N ASN A 60 -7.43 -4.77 -4.02
CA ASN A 60 -6.67 -5.04 -5.24
C ASN A 60 -5.20 -4.60 -5.10
N THR A 61 -4.97 -3.46 -4.46
CA THR A 61 -3.61 -2.96 -4.20
C THR A 61 -2.85 -3.90 -3.27
N LEU A 62 -3.44 -4.28 -2.14
CA LEU A 62 -2.84 -5.21 -1.19
C LEU A 62 -2.57 -6.57 -1.82
N ARG A 63 -3.48 -7.06 -2.67
CA ARG A 63 -3.28 -8.30 -3.42
C ARG A 63 -2.06 -8.21 -4.33
N VAL A 64 -1.95 -7.16 -5.14
CA VAL A 64 -0.80 -6.95 -6.03
C VAL A 64 0.51 -6.80 -5.25
N LEU A 65 0.49 -6.08 -4.12
CA LEU A 65 1.64 -5.93 -3.24
C LEU A 65 2.02 -7.25 -2.54
N ALA A 66 1.04 -8.12 -2.28
CA ALA A 66 1.29 -9.44 -1.73
C ALA A 66 1.85 -10.42 -2.76
N GLU A 67 1.33 -10.38 -3.99
CA GLU A 67 1.84 -11.18 -5.12
C GLU A 67 3.28 -10.78 -5.48
N SER A 68 3.65 -9.51 -5.30
CA SER A 68 5.04 -9.05 -5.48
C SER A 68 5.96 -9.34 -4.29
N GLY A 69 5.41 -9.80 -3.16
CA GLY A 69 6.15 -10.06 -1.93
C GLY A 69 6.57 -8.81 -1.15
N LEU A 70 6.00 -7.63 -1.45
CA LEU A 70 6.21 -6.40 -0.69
C LEU A 70 5.40 -6.37 0.61
N VAL A 71 4.24 -7.03 0.60
CA VAL A 71 3.32 -7.09 1.74
C VAL A 71 2.95 -8.55 2.00
N ARG A 72 2.68 -8.90 3.26
CA ARG A 72 2.13 -10.20 3.61
C ARG A 72 0.77 -10.03 4.25
N VAL A 73 -0.25 -10.62 3.65
CA VAL A 73 -1.59 -10.70 4.26
C VAL A 73 -1.56 -11.80 5.31
N ILE A 74 -2.02 -11.48 6.51
CA ILE A 74 -2.18 -12.45 7.60
C ILE A 74 -3.68 -12.74 7.70
N THR A 75 -4.04 -14.01 7.55
CA THR A 75 -5.40 -14.50 7.77
C THR A 75 -5.41 -15.16 9.14
N ILE A 76 -6.24 -14.66 10.05
CA ILE A 76 -6.46 -15.28 11.37
C ILE A 76 -7.63 -16.25 11.32
#